data_AF-A0AAU6MMB9-F1
#
_entry.id   AF-A0AAU6MMB9-F1
#
_cell.length_a   1.000
_cell.length_b   1.000
_cell.length_c   1.000
_cell.angle_alpha   90.00
_cell.angle_beta   90.00
_cell.angle_gamma   90.00
#
_symmetry.space_group_name_H-M   'P 1'
#
loop_
_entity.id
_entity.type
_entity.pdbx_description
1 polymer ?
#
loop_
_entity_poly.entity_id
_entity_poly.type
_entity_poly.pdbx_seq_one_letter_code
_entity_poly.pdbx_strand_id
1 'polypeptide(L)'
;MAKRRKLGNPLALTVMVLLAERSMHPYEIAQTLRRRGKEHSVKINFGSLYTVVQNLEKHGYVEVAGVQRQGNRPERTLYGITEAGHAEMLDWLSDLLAVPAAEYPVFGTALSLLPVLPPQDVAELIETRTAALAIQAAAVRGVLGQLGEKLPRVFVIETEYQLHMLDAQLEWIKNFHTELTDGTITGIEEWKSFHETGEIPQDWRDLDEQEIVLDPERRSP
;
A
#
# COMPACT_ATOMS: atom_id res chain seq x y z
N MET A 1 17.77 -11.96 -0.54
CA MET A 1 17.35 -10.85 -1.44
C MET A 1 16.30 -11.40 -2.39
N ALA A 2 15.20 -10.68 -2.59
CA ALA A 2 14.16 -11.10 -3.53
C ALA A 2 14.72 -11.18 -4.96
N LYS A 3 14.32 -12.21 -5.72
CA LYS A 3 14.73 -12.43 -7.10
C LYS A 3 14.30 -11.25 -7.98
N ARG A 4 15.18 -10.75 -8.85
CA ARG A 4 14.82 -9.69 -9.81
C ARG A 4 13.85 -10.25 -10.85
N ARG A 5 12.57 -9.92 -10.72
CA ARG A 5 11.49 -10.35 -11.63
C ARG A 5 11.46 -9.54 -12.92
N LYS A 6 10.95 -10.15 -14.00
CA LYS A 6 10.75 -9.49 -15.30
C LYS A 6 9.65 -8.43 -15.25
N LEU A 7 8.67 -8.63 -14.38
CA LEU A 7 7.59 -7.69 -14.09
C LEU A 7 7.57 -7.40 -12.58
N GLY A 8 7.34 -6.13 -12.23
CA GLY A 8 7.27 -5.68 -10.82
C GLY A 8 5.95 -5.01 -10.44
N ASN A 9 4.98 -4.93 -11.37
CA ASN A 9 3.69 -4.31 -11.10
C ASN A 9 2.72 -5.33 -10.46
N PRO A 10 2.21 -5.10 -9.23
CA PRO A 10 1.25 -5.99 -8.58
C PRO A 10 0.02 -6.32 -9.43
N LEU A 11 -0.40 -5.42 -10.33
CA LEU A 11 -1.49 -5.68 -11.27
C LEU A 11 -1.22 -6.89 -12.17
N ALA A 12 0.03 -7.14 -12.55
CA ALA A 12 0.40 -8.30 -13.37
C ALA A 12 0.16 -9.61 -12.61
N LEU A 13 0.53 -9.66 -11.32
CA LEU A 13 0.26 -10.82 -10.47
C LEU A 13 -1.25 -11.06 -10.33
N THR A 14 -2.03 -9.99 -10.09
CA THR A 14 -3.49 -10.10 -9.99
C THR A 14 -4.14 -10.60 -11.28
N VAL A 15 -3.61 -10.17 -12.44
CA VAL A 15 -4.06 -10.67 -13.76
C VAL A 15 -3.79 -12.16 -13.90
N MET A 16 -2.58 -12.63 -13.55
CA MET A 16 -2.25 -14.05 -13.58
C MET A 16 -3.18 -14.87 -12.69
N VAL A 17 -3.45 -14.41 -11.46
CA VAL A 17 -4.38 -15.08 -10.53
C VAL A 17 -5.78 -15.22 -11.13
N LEU A 18 -6.31 -14.18 -11.77
CA LEU A 18 -7.61 -14.27 -12.45
C LEU A 18 -7.57 -15.24 -13.63
N LEU A 19 -6.53 -15.18 -14.45
CA LEU A 19 -6.39 -16.05 -15.62
C LEU A 19 -6.15 -17.52 -15.27
N ALA A 20 -5.65 -17.80 -14.05
CA ALA A 20 -5.59 -19.15 -13.50
C ALA A 20 -6.97 -19.73 -13.14
N GLU A 21 -7.99 -18.88 -12.90
CA GLU A 21 -9.36 -19.36 -12.69
C GLU A 21 -10.04 -19.78 -14.00
N ARG A 22 -9.81 -19.01 -15.07
CA ARG A 22 -10.33 -19.23 -16.42
C ARG A 22 -9.75 -18.20 -17.39
N SER A 23 -9.76 -18.53 -18.68
CA SER A 23 -9.41 -17.59 -19.73
C SER A 23 -10.40 -16.41 -19.79
N MET A 24 -9.89 -15.19 -19.92
CA MET A 24 -10.70 -13.97 -19.94
C MET A 24 -10.20 -12.96 -20.97
N HIS A 25 -11.11 -12.13 -21.48
CA HIS A 25 -10.75 -10.92 -22.22
C HIS A 25 -10.27 -9.83 -21.23
N PRO A 26 -9.31 -8.94 -21.58
CA PRO A 26 -8.83 -7.89 -20.68
C PRO A 26 -9.94 -7.01 -20.07
N TYR A 27 -11.00 -6.73 -20.83
CA TYR A 27 -12.19 -6.04 -20.30
C TYR A 27 -12.88 -6.80 -19.15
N GLU A 28 -13.00 -8.12 -19.27
CA GLU A 28 -13.65 -8.99 -18.27
C GLU A 28 -12.80 -9.14 -17.00
N ILE A 29 -11.47 -9.13 -17.17
CA ILE A 29 -10.52 -9.05 -16.05
C ILE A 29 -10.79 -7.76 -15.26
N ALA A 30 -10.81 -6.60 -15.93
CA ALA A 30 -11.08 -5.32 -15.28
C ALA A 30 -12.43 -5.30 -14.54
N GLN A 31 -13.48 -5.81 -15.18
CA GLN A 31 -14.81 -5.90 -14.57
C GLN A 31 -14.82 -6.82 -13.35
N THR A 32 -14.08 -7.93 -13.40
CA THR A 32 -13.95 -8.88 -12.29
C THR A 32 -13.21 -8.27 -11.11
N LEU A 33 -12.12 -7.54 -11.36
CA LEU A 33 -11.37 -6.84 -10.32
C LEU A 33 -12.21 -5.79 -9.60
N ARG A 34 -12.96 -4.98 -10.36
CA ARG A 34 -13.92 -3.98 -9.84
C ARG A 34 -14.97 -4.62 -8.96
N ARG A 35 -15.62 -5.67 -9.47
CA ARG A 35 -16.67 -6.39 -8.74
C ARG A 35 -16.17 -7.00 -7.42
N ARG A 36 -14.90 -7.41 -7.37
CA ARG A 36 -14.28 -7.99 -6.17
C ARG A 36 -13.68 -6.95 -5.22
N GLY A 37 -13.84 -5.65 -5.49
CA GLY A 37 -13.35 -4.58 -4.61
C GLY A 37 -11.82 -4.51 -4.50
N LYS A 38 -11.08 -5.07 -5.47
CA LYS A 38 -9.60 -5.06 -5.45
C LYS A 38 -8.97 -3.69 -5.74
N GLU A 39 -9.80 -2.67 -5.94
CA GLU A 39 -9.40 -1.26 -6.05
C GLU A 39 -8.66 -0.76 -4.79
N HIS A 40 -8.92 -1.38 -3.62
CA HIS A 40 -8.25 -1.03 -2.36
C HIS A 40 -6.82 -1.54 -2.26
N SER A 41 -6.49 -2.63 -2.95
CA SER A 41 -5.19 -3.31 -2.89
C SER A 41 -4.30 -2.99 -4.09
N VAL A 42 -4.90 -2.70 -5.25
CA VAL A 42 -4.19 -2.37 -6.50
C VAL A 42 -4.90 -1.25 -7.22
N LYS A 43 -4.16 -0.20 -7.60
CA LYS A 43 -4.70 0.87 -8.46
C LYS A 43 -4.99 0.33 -9.86
N ILE A 44 -6.27 0.21 -10.21
CA ILE A 44 -6.69 -0.36 -11.50
C ILE A 44 -6.94 0.76 -12.52
N ASN A 45 -5.95 1.02 -13.37
CA ASN A 45 -6.12 1.89 -14.54
C ASN A 45 -6.37 1.03 -15.79
N PHE A 46 -7.50 1.22 -16.48
CA PHE A 46 -7.86 0.45 -17.68
C PHE A 46 -6.78 0.45 -18.77
N GLY A 47 -6.17 1.61 -19.04
CA GLY A 47 -5.10 1.72 -20.03
C GLY A 47 -3.85 0.91 -19.65
N SER A 48 -3.55 0.81 -18.34
CA SER A 48 -2.43 0.00 -17.85
C SER A 48 -2.70 -1.50 -17.98
N LEU A 49 -3.98 -1.94 -17.93
CA LEU A 49 -4.31 -3.36 -17.94
C LEU A 49 -3.98 -4.04 -19.26
N TYR A 50 -4.30 -3.44 -20.40
CA TYR A 50 -3.94 -3.99 -21.71
C TYR A 50 -2.43 -4.10 -21.87
N THR A 51 -1.70 -3.06 -21.44
CA THR A 51 -0.23 -3.05 -21.45
C THR A 51 0.33 -4.15 -20.55
N VAL A 52 -0.30 -4.40 -19.39
CA VAL A 52 0.08 -5.50 -18.48
C VAL A 52 -0.13 -6.86 -19.15
N VAL A 53 -1.29 -7.10 -19.76
CA VAL A 53 -1.57 -8.37 -20.46
C VAL A 53 -0.59 -8.60 -21.61
N GLN A 54 -0.31 -7.57 -22.42
CA GLN A 54 0.69 -7.64 -23.50
C GLN A 54 2.09 -7.96 -22.98
N ASN A 55 2.50 -7.37 -21.85
CA ASN A 55 3.80 -7.65 -21.24
C ASN A 55 3.87 -9.06 -20.65
N LEU A 56 2.78 -9.55 -20.04
CA LEU A 56 2.68 -10.94 -19.59
C LEU A 56 2.81 -11.91 -20.76
N GLU A 57 2.15 -11.62 -21.89
CA GLU A 57 2.22 -12.43 -23.11
C GLU A 57 3.63 -12.42 -23.70
N LYS A 58 4.23 -11.24 -23.84
CA LYS A 58 5.62 -11.06 -24.30
C LYS A 58 6.62 -11.86 -23.49
N HIS A 59 6.38 -12.06 -22.20
CA HIS A 59 7.25 -12.84 -21.31
C HIS A 59 6.86 -14.33 -21.22
N GLY A 60 5.83 -14.76 -21.95
CA GLY A 60 5.37 -16.14 -22.01
C GLY A 60 4.59 -16.60 -20.77
N TYR A 61 4.10 -15.66 -19.96
CA TYR A 61 3.33 -15.97 -18.74
C TYR A 61 1.83 -16.14 -19.02
N VAL A 62 1.34 -15.52 -20.10
CA VAL A 62 -0.02 -15.73 -20.61
C VAL A 62 0.05 -15.95 -22.12
N GLU A 63 -0.98 -16.55 -22.68
CA GLU A 63 -1.09 -16.81 -24.12
C GLU A 63 -2.53 -16.61 -24.61
N VAL A 64 -2.69 -16.45 -25.92
CA VAL A 64 -4.03 -16.43 -26.53
C VAL A 64 -4.67 -17.80 -26.38
N ALA A 65 -5.71 -17.88 -25.57
CA ALA A 65 -6.46 -19.10 -25.30
C ALA A 65 -7.67 -19.28 -26.25
N GLY A 66 -8.01 -18.25 -27.04
CA GLY A 66 -9.06 -18.32 -28.04
C GLY A 66 -9.59 -16.96 -28.46
N VAL A 67 -10.50 -16.97 -29.43
CA VAL A 67 -11.19 -15.77 -29.90
C VAL A 67 -12.69 -16.00 -29.81
N GLN A 68 -13.40 -15.08 -29.16
CA GLN A 68 -14.86 -15.09 -29.10
C GLN A 68 -15.45 -13.98 -29.97
N ARG A 69 -16.49 -14.29 -30.73
CA ARG A 69 -17.27 -13.30 -31.47
C ARG A 69 -18.74 -13.43 -31.08
N GLN A 70 -19.32 -12.35 -30.54
CA GLN A 70 -20.73 -12.32 -30.18
C GLN A 70 -21.50 -11.47 -31.20
N GLY A 71 -22.17 -12.14 -32.14
CA GLY A 71 -22.93 -11.49 -33.22
C GLY A 71 -22.06 -10.59 -34.10
N ASN A 72 -22.50 -9.35 -34.33
CA ASN A 72 -21.79 -8.39 -35.19
C ASN A 72 -20.73 -7.55 -34.46
N ARG A 73 -20.36 -7.92 -33.23
CA ARG A 73 -19.33 -7.21 -32.45
C ARG A 73 -17.91 -7.61 -32.88
N PRO A 74 -16.89 -6.77 -32.61
CA PRO A 74 -15.49 -7.12 -32.81
C PRO A 74 -15.12 -8.41 -32.09
N GLU A 75 -14.17 -9.14 -32.66
CA GLU A 75 -13.57 -10.32 -32.04
C GLU A 75 -12.91 -9.96 -30.70
N ARG A 76 -13.11 -10.81 -29.70
CA ARG A 76 -12.54 -10.71 -28.36
C ARG A 76 -11.49 -11.79 -28.18
N THR A 77 -10.23 -11.37 -28.11
CA THR A 77 -9.12 -12.26 -27.77
C THR A 77 -9.16 -12.61 -26.28
N LEU A 78 -9.30 -13.89 -25.98
CA LEU A 78 -9.18 -14.42 -24.63
C LEU A 78 -7.74 -14.79 -24.36
N TYR A 79 -7.26 -14.44 -23.16
CA TYR A 79 -5.95 -14.86 -22.68
C TYR A 79 -6.12 -15.93 -21.61
N GLY A 80 -5.20 -16.88 -21.55
CA GLY A 80 -5.07 -17.88 -20.49
C GLY A 80 -3.66 -17.85 -19.90
N ILE A 81 -3.50 -18.34 -18.67
CA ILE A 81 -2.17 -18.46 -18.04
C ILE A 81 -1.44 -19.68 -18.61
N THR A 82 -0.13 -19.56 -18.84
CA THR A 82 0.73 -20.70 -19.25
C THR A 82 1.26 -21.44 -18.03
N GLU A 83 1.88 -22.61 -18.23
CA GLU A 83 2.59 -23.33 -17.15
C GLU A 83 3.70 -22.46 -16.52
N ALA A 84 4.45 -21.74 -17.34
CA ALA A 84 5.48 -20.81 -16.87
C ALA A 84 4.88 -19.64 -16.09
N GLY A 85 3.72 -19.12 -16.52
CA GLY A 85 2.97 -18.10 -15.79
C GLY A 85 2.46 -18.59 -14.45
N HIS A 86 1.97 -19.82 -14.37
CA HIS A 86 1.50 -20.42 -13.13
C HIS A 86 2.64 -20.59 -12.12
N ALA A 87 3.81 -21.07 -12.56
CA ALA A 87 5.00 -21.16 -11.71
C ALA A 87 5.47 -19.78 -11.21
N GLU A 88 5.54 -18.78 -12.09
CA GLU A 88 5.92 -17.41 -11.72
C GLU A 88 4.91 -16.78 -10.75
N MET A 89 3.60 -17.00 -10.96
CA MET A 89 2.54 -16.50 -10.09
C MET A 89 2.71 -17.01 -8.65
N LEU A 90 2.95 -18.31 -8.47
CA LEU A 90 3.15 -18.90 -7.15
C LEU A 90 4.47 -18.45 -6.50
N ASP A 91 5.56 -18.42 -7.26
CA ASP A 91 6.87 -17.93 -6.79
C ASP A 91 6.78 -16.46 -6.34
N TRP A 92 6.14 -15.62 -7.14
CA TRP A 92 5.98 -14.20 -6.83
C TRP A 92 5.09 -13.97 -5.60
N LEU A 93 3.94 -14.63 -5.51
CA LEU A 93 3.09 -14.49 -4.32
C LEU A 93 3.82 -14.97 -3.06
N SER A 94 4.58 -16.06 -3.16
CA SER A 94 5.38 -16.58 -2.03
C SER A 94 6.43 -15.58 -1.57
N ASP A 95 7.15 -14.95 -2.51
CA ASP A 95 8.14 -13.92 -2.19
C ASP A 95 7.52 -12.70 -1.49
N LEU A 96 6.35 -12.23 -1.96
CA LEU A 96 5.65 -11.11 -1.33
C LEU A 96 5.23 -11.40 0.11
N LEU A 97 4.92 -12.66 0.42
CA LEU A 97 4.56 -13.09 1.77
C LEU A 97 5.78 -13.34 2.66
N ALA A 98 6.87 -13.86 2.09
CA ALA A 98 8.03 -14.31 2.86
C ALA A 98 9.09 -13.23 3.07
N VAL A 99 9.24 -12.29 2.13
CA VAL A 99 10.33 -11.31 2.14
C VAL A 99 9.75 -9.90 2.33
N PRO A 100 9.99 -9.25 3.48
CA PRO A 100 9.61 -7.86 3.67
C PRO A 100 10.23 -6.97 2.59
N ALA A 101 9.39 -6.19 1.92
CA ALA A 101 9.82 -5.17 0.98
C ALA A 101 9.90 -3.82 1.69
N ALA A 102 10.75 -2.93 1.19
CA ALA A 102 10.71 -1.54 1.61
C ALA A 102 9.38 -0.93 1.14
N GLU A 103 8.52 -0.63 2.09
CA GLU A 103 7.29 0.12 1.86
C GLU A 103 7.57 1.61 2.09
N TYR A 104 6.96 2.46 1.27
CA TYR A 104 7.04 3.92 1.41
C TYR A 104 5.65 4.50 1.64
N PRO A 105 5.06 4.34 2.84
CA PRO A 105 3.74 4.88 3.15
C PRO A 105 3.75 6.40 3.02
N VAL A 106 2.75 6.97 2.34
CA VAL A 106 2.63 8.42 2.11
C VAL A 106 2.65 9.23 3.41
N PHE A 107 2.06 8.70 4.48
CA PHE A 107 2.07 9.36 5.79
C PHE A 107 3.47 9.38 6.42
N GLY A 108 4.31 8.35 6.18
CA GLY A 108 5.70 8.35 6.63
C GLY A 108 6.50 9.49 5.99
N THR A 109 6.26 9.77 4.70
CA THR A 109 6.83 10.94 4.00
C THR A 109 6.34 12.27 4.61
N ALA A 110 5.08 12.36 5.02
CA ALA A 110 4.58 13.55 5.70
C ALA A 110 5.28 13.76 7.06
N LEU A 111 5.46 12.69 7.85
CA LEU A 111 6.17 12.76 9.13
C LEU A 111 7.65 13.16 8.95
N SER A 112 8.33 12.66 7.93
CA SER A 112 9.74 13.02 7.68
C SER A 112 9.94 14.48 7.27
N LEU A 113 8.87 15.17 6.85
CA LEU A 113 8.87 16.56 6.40
C LEU A 113 8.08 17.48 7.34
N LEU A 114 7.58 16.92 8.44
CA LEU A 114 6.68 17.57 9.40
C LEU A 114 7.20 18.90 9.97
N PRO A 115 8.50 19.04 10.31
CA PRO A 115 9.01 20.26 10.95
C PRO A 115 8.83 21.54 10.12
N VAL A 116 8.54 21.42 8.81
CA VAL A 116 8.21 22.56 7.93
C VAL A 116 6.93 23.29 8.35
N LEU A 117 6.06 22.65 9.13
CA LEU A 117 4.84 23.27 9.66
C LEU A 117 5.04 23.71 11.12
N PRO A 118 4.34 24.77 11.57
CA PRO A 118 4.30 25.12 12.99
C PRO A 118 3.69 23.98 13.84
N PRO A 119 4.17 23.76 15.08
CA PRO A 119 3.68 22.67 15.92
C PRO A 119 2.17 22.71 16.18
N GLN A 120 1.59 23.91 16.34
CA GLN A 120 0.15 24.05 16.56
C GLN A 120 -0.66 23.65 15.32
N ASP A 121 -0.21 24.02 14.12
CA ASP A 121 -0.87 23.65 12.87
C ASP A 121 -0.79 22.13 12.68
N VAL A 122 0.33 21.52 13.06
CA VAL A 122 0.48 20.07 13.07
C VAL A 122 -0.51 19.41 14.00
N ALA A 123 -0.70 19.91 15.23
CA ALA A 123 -1.67 19.36 16.17
C ALA A 123 -3.09 19.34 15.58
N GLU A 124 -3.55 20.45 14.98
CA GLU A 124 -4.87 20.54 14.34
C GLU A 124 -5.03 19.56 13.15
N LEU A 125 -4.00 19.43 12.32
CA LEU A 125 -4.00 18.50 11.18
C LEU A 125 -4.02 17.04 11.66
N ILE A 126 -3.30 16.74 12.73
CA ILE A 126 -3.25 15.42 13.36
C ILE A 126 -4.59 15.07 14.02
N GLU A 127 -5.27 16.02 14.66
CA GLU A 127 -6.63 15.84 15.19
C GLU A 127 -7.61 15.48 14.07
N THR A 128 -7.58 16.24 12.97
CA THR A 128 -8.42 15.99 11.79
C THR A 128 -8.17 14.59 11.22
N ARG A 129 -6.90 14.19 11.10
CA ARG A 129 -6.51 12.85 10.64
C ARG A 129 -6.99 11.76 11.59
N THR A 130 -6.90 11.98 12.91
CA THR A 130 -7.37 11.04 13.95
C THR A 130 -8.85 10.74 13.78
N ALA A 131 -9.68 11.77 13.59
CA ALA A 131 -11.11 11.61 13.35
C ALA A 131 -11.39 10.80 12.07
N ALA A 132 -10.69 11.11 10.98
CA ALA A 132 -10.85 10.38 9.71
C ALA A 132 -10.47 8.90 9.83
N LEU A 133 -9.35 8.59 10.49
CA LEU A 133 -8.90 7.22 10.72
C LEU A 133 -9.85 6.44 11.63
N ALA A 134 -10.42 7.08 12.66
CA ALA A 134 -11.40 6.44 13.53
C ALA A 134 -12.66 6.02 12.76
N ILE A 135 -13.15 6.89 11.86
CA ILE A 135 -14.28 6.57 10.97
C ILE A 135 -13.91 5.40 10.05
N GLN A 136 -12.71 5.43 9.44
CA GLN A 136 -12.24 4.37 8.55
C GLN A 136 -12.12 3.02 9.28
N ALA A 137 -11.52 3.00 10.46
CA ALA A 137 -11.38 1.79 11.29
C ALA A 137 -12.75 1.24 11.69
N ALA A 138 -13.70 2.09 12.07
CA ALA A 138 -15.06 1.67 12.38
C ALA A 138 -15.77 1.04 11.18
N ALA A 139 -15.61 1.62 9.98
CA ALA A 139 -16.17 1.07 8.74
C ALA A 139 -15.59 -0.31 8.42
N VAL A 140 -14.26 -0.46 8.47
CA VAL A 140 -13.58 -1.74 8.20
C VAL A 140 -13.98 -2.79 9.25
N ARG A 141 -14.08 -2.40 10.53
CA ARG A 141 -14.54 -3.28 11.60
C ARG A 141 -15.98 -3.77 11.36
N GLY A 142 -16.87 -2.90 10.90
CA GLY A 142 -18.23 -3.26 10.52
C GLY A 142 -18.27 -4.27 9.37
N VAL A 143 -17.46 -4.06 8.32
CA VAL A 143 -17.33 -5.01 7.19
C VAL A 143 -16.79 -6.36 7.66
N LEU A 144 -15.73 -6.36 8.47
CA LEU A 144 -15.12 -7.57 9.00
C LEU A 144 -16.10 -8.36 9.88
N GLY A 145 -16.88 -7.70 10.73
CA GLY A 145 -17.92 -8.35 11.53
C GLY A 145 -18.99 -9.03 10.67
N GLN A 146 -19.49 -8.34 9.64
CA GLN A 146 -20.53 -8.89 8.75
C GLN A 146 -20.03 -10.05 7.88
N LEU A 147 -18.80 -9.97 7.37
CA LEU A 147 -18.22 -10.99 6.48
C LEU A 147 -17.62 -12.16 7.25
N GLY A 148 -16.99 -11.91 8.40
CA GLY A 148 -16.33 -12.91 9.23
C GLY A 148 -17.30 -13.95 9.81
N GLU A 149 -18.56 -13.59 10.01
CA GLU A 149 -19.62 -14.54 10.39
C GLU A 149 -20.04 -15.49 9.25
N LYS A 150 -19.86 -15.05 7.99
CA LYS A 150 -20.41 -15.73 6.80
C LYS A 150 -19.36 -16.45 5.97
N LEU A 151 -18.10 -16.02 6.06
CA LEU A 151 -17.01 -16.50 5.23
C LEU A 151 -15.89 -17.07 6.09
N PRO A 152 -15.21 -18.14 5.64
CA PRO A 152 -13.96 -18.57 6.24
C PRO A 152 -12.93 -17.45 6.35
N ARG A 153 -12.15 -17.42 7.44
CA ARG A 153 -11.16 -16.37 7.75
C ARG A 153 -10.20 -16.04 6.60
N VAL A 154 -9.79 -17.05 5.83
CA VAL A 154 -8.89 -16.88 4.68
C VAL A 154 -9.42 -15.88 3.64
N PHE A 155 -10.75 -15.72 3.53
CA PHE A 155 -11.36 -14.76 2.60
C PHE A 155 -11.49 -13.34 3.16
N VAL A 156 -11.25 -13.14 4.45
CA VAL A 156 -11.30 -11.81 5.11
C VAL A 156 -9.97 -11.40 5.74
N ILE A 157 -8.91 -12.20 5.56
CA ILE A 157 -7.60 -11.97 6.18
C ILE A 157 -6.96 -10.63 5.78
N GLU A 158 -7.18 -10.19 4.55
CA GLU A 158 -6.74 -8.88 4.07
C GLU A 158 -7.44 -7.73 4.81
N THR A 159 -8.76 -7.87 5.04
CA THR A 159 -9.55 -6.88 5.80
C THR A 159 -9.17 -6.87 7.28
N GLU A 160 -8.89 -8.05 7.85
CA GLU A 160 -8.37 -8.20 9.21
C GLU A 160 -7.02 -7.46 9.37
N TYR A 161 -6.06 -7.72 8.47
CA TYR A 161 -4.78 -7.01 8.45
C TYR A 161 -4.96 -5.49 8.31
N GLN A 162 -5.82 -5.04 7.40
CA GLN A 162 -6.10 -3.61 7.21
C GLN A 162 -6.62 -2.96 8.50
N LEU A 163 -7.54 -3.61 9.22
CA LEU A 163 -8.05 -3.09 10.48
C LEU A 163 -6.94 -2.97 11.52
N HIS A 164 -6.08 -3.99 11.65
CA HIS A 164 -4.96 -3.95 12.57
C HIS A 164 -4.00 -2.80 12.29
N MET A 165 -3.69 -2.54 11.02
CA MET A 165 -2.81 -1.42 10.64
C MET A 165 -3.47 -0.05 10.91
N LEU A 166 -4.78 0.08 10.69
CA LEU A 166 -5.52 1.30 11.01
C LEU A 166 -5.58 1.56 12.52
N ASP A 167 -5.85 0.53 13.32
CA ASP A 167 -5.93 0.65 14.78
C ASP A 167 -4.54 1.00 15.36
N ALA A 168 -3.46 0.38 14.88
CA ALA A 168 -2.10 0.70 15.30
C ALA A 168 -1.71 2.14 14.94
N GLN A 169 -2.04 2.59 13.72
CA GLN A 169 -1.79 3.98 13.33
C GLN A 169 -2.63 4.95 14.16
N LEU A 170 -3.90 4.65 14.43
CA LEU A 170 -4.78 5.50 15.23
C LEU A 170 -4.29 5.64 16.68
N GLU A 171 -3.83 4.55 17.29
CA GLU A 171 -3.22 4.56 18.61
C GLU A 171 -1.99 5.47 18.66
N TRP A 172 -1.05 5.28 17.72
CA TRP A 172 0.16 6.08 17.66
C TRP A 172 -0.14 7.57 17.46
N ILE A 173 -1.04 7.90 16.52
CA ILE A 173 -1.39 9.29 16.21
C ILE A 173 -2.07 9.98 17.40
N LYS A 174 -2.91 9.27 18.18
CA LYS A 174 -3.50 9.83 19.40
C LYS A 174 -2.44 10.19 20.44
N ASN A 175 -1.47 9.31 20.65
CA ASN A 175 -0.39 9.58 21.59
C ASN A 175 0.45 10.76 21.10
N PHE A 176 0.82 10.78 19.82
CA PHE A 176 1.56 11.89 19.23
C PHE A 176 0.80 13.23 19.31
N HIS A 177 -0.51 13.22 19.11
CA HIS A 177 -1.35 14.40 19.31
C HIS A 177 -1.29 14.91 20.75
N THR A 178 -1.42 14.02 21.74
CA THR A 178 -1.27 14.38 23.16
C THR A 178 0.11 14.96 23.45
N GLU A 179 1.17 14.37 22.90
CA GLU A 179 2.52 14.88 23.09
C GLU A 179 2.69 16.30 22.52
N LEU A 180 2.10 16.57 21.35
CA LEU A 180 2.07 17.91 20.74
C LEU A 180 1.31 18.92 21.60
N THR A 181 0.09 18.56 22.05
CA THR A 181 -0.76 19.47 22.82
C THR A 181 -0.21 19.76 24.21
N ASP A 182 0.40 18.75 24.84
CA ASP A 182 0.97 18.86 26.18
C ASP A 182 2.38 19.47 26.14
N GLY A 183 2.97 19.64 24.95
CA GLY A 183 4.31 20.16 24.77
C GLY A 183 5.39 19.24 25.35
N THR A 184 5.17 17.93 25.33
CA THR A 184 6.10 16.94 25.90
C THR A 184 7.08 16.36 24.88
N ILE A 185 6.91 16.70 23.60
CA ILE A 185 7.86 16.35 22.54
C ILE A 185 9.21 17.02 22.79
N THR A 186 10.28 16.24 22.75
CA THR A 186 11.64 16.77 22.80
C THR A 186 11.90 17.63 21.56
N GLY A 187 12.40 18.85 21.73
CA GLY A 187 12.62 19.78 20.62
C GLY A 187 11.45 20.72 20.33
N ILE A 188 10.37 20.70 21.13
CA ILE A 188 9.15 21.47 20.84
C ILE A 188 9.35 22.98 20.94
N GLU A 189 10.18 23.46 21.86
CA GLU A 189 10.43 24.89 22.05
C GLU A 189 11.34 25.45 20.95
N GLU A 190 12.35 24.67 20.54
CA GLU A 190 13.22 24.95 19.39
C GLU A 190 12.38 24.99 18.11
N TRP A 191 11.44 24.04 17.96
CA TRP A 191 10.54 24.01 16.81
C TRP A 191 9.61 25.23 16.77
N LYS A 192 9.03 25.64 17.90
CA LYS A 192 8.27 26.89 17.99
C LYS A 192 9.13 28.10 17.61
N SER A 193 10.31 28.21 18.22
CA SER A 193 11.24 29.32 17.99
C SER A 193 11.65 29.45 16.52
N PHE A 194 11.88 28.33 15.84
CA PHE A 194 12.17 28.31 14.41
C PHE A 194 11.06 28.99 13.58
N HIS A 195 9.80 28.71 13.89
CA HIS A 195 8.65 29.27 13.17
C HIS A 195 8.33 30.72 13.56
N GLU A 196 8.65 31.11 14.79
CA GLU A 196 8.47 32.49 15.26
C GLU A 196 9.55 33.44 14.71
N THR A 197 10.80 32.96 14.62
CA THR A 197 11.96 33.79 14.27
C THR A 197 12.42 33.63 12.83
N GLY A 198 12.11 32.50 12.20
CA GLY A 198 12.65 32.12 10.89
C GLY A 198 14.11 31.66 10.93
N GLU A 199 14.73 31.59 12.11
CA GLU A 199 16.12 31.17 12.28
C GLU A 199 16.19 29.74 12.83
N ILE A 200 17.06 28.91 12.24
CA ILE A 200 17.32 27.55 12.77
C ILE A 200 17.91 27.69 14.19
N PRO A 201 17.31 27.08 15.22
CA PRO A 201 17.81 27.08 16.59
C PRO A 201 19.25 26.56 16.67
N GLN A 202 20.07 27.14 17.56
CA GLN A 202 21.49 26.78 17.65
C GLN A 202 21.68 25.29 17.97
N ASP A 203 20.87 24.75 18.89
CA ASP A 203 20.87 23.33 19.27
C ASP A 203 20.68 22.40 18.07
N TRP A 204 19.93 22.82 17.04
CA TRP A 204 19.74 22.03 15.82
C TRP A 204 20.88 22.21 14.83
N ARG A 205 21.48 23.40 14.74
CA ARG A 205 22.70 23.61 13.93
C ARG A 205 23.85 22.75 14.43
N ASP A 206 24.01 22.66 15.75
CA ASP A 206 25.06 21.87 16.38
C ASP A 206 24.86 20.35 16.15
N LEU A 207 23.63 19.90 15.88
CA LEU A 207 23.31 18.52 15.48
C LEU A 207 23.69 18.23 14.03
N ASP A 208 23.50 19.18 13.10
CA ASP A 208 23.91 19.03 11.70
C ASP A 208 25.44 18.94 11.55
N GLU A 209 26.19 19.57 12.45
CA GLU A 209 27.66 19.50 12.50
C GLU A 209 28.18 18.20 13.13
N GLN A 210 27.35 17.49 13.89
CA GLN A 210 27.66 16.18 14.44
C GLN A 210 27.28 15.09 13.42
N GLU A 211 28.26 14.33 12.92
CA GLU A 211 27.98 13.18 12.07
C GLU A 211 27.23 12.11 12.90
N ILE A 212 25.89 12.10 12.81
CA ILE A 212 25.07 11.04 13.40
C ILE A 212 25.31 9.77 12.58
N VAL A 213 26.34 9.01 12.96
CA VAL A 213 26.60 7.69 12.38
C VAL A 213 25.55 6.71 12.90
N LEU A 214 24.52 6.47 12.10
CA LEU A 214 23.58 5.37 12.31
C LEU A 214 24.30 4.06 11.99
N ASP A 215 24.85 3.40 13.02
CA ASP A 215 25.47 2.07 12.88
C ASP A 215 24.37 0.99 12.68
N PRO A 216 24.23 0.41 11.48
CA PRO A 216 23.19 -0.58 11.20
C PRO A 216 23.46 -1.95 11.86
N GLU A 217 24.66 -2.18 12.42
CA GLU A 217 25.03 -3.46 13.07
C GLU A 217 24.99 -3.41 14.60
N ARG A 218 24.71 -2.25 15.21
CA ARG A 218 24.58 -2.09 16.67
C ARG A 218 23.30 -2.78 17.17
N ARG A 219 23.35 -4.11 17.34
CA ARG A 219 22.41 -4.82 18.21
C ARG A 219 22.60 -4.28 19.63
N SER A 220 21.62 -3.55 20.14
CA SER A 220 21.59 -3.13 21.56
C SER A 220 21.75 -4.37 22.47
N PRO A 221 22.45 -4.23 23.61
CA PRO A 221 22.74 -5.32 24.55
C PRO A 221 21.48 -5.94 25.18
#